data_AF-A0A4Y7U0J0-F1
#
_entry.id   AF-A0A4Y7U0J0-F1
#
_cell.length_a   1.000
_cell.length_b   1.000
_cell.length_c   1.000
_cell.angle_alpha   90.00
_cell.angle_beta   90.00
_cell.angle_gamma   90.00
#
_symmetry.space_group_name_H-M   'P 1'
#
loop_
_entity.id
_entity.type
_entity.pdbx_description
1 polymer ?
#
loop_
_entity_poly.entity_id
_entity_poly.type
_entity_poly.pdbx_seq_one_letter_code
_entity_poly.pdbx_strand_id
1 'polypeptide(L)'
;MSQHIQHHHPQQPQYVHYVGPSTPTYIQSVPVPMMGAQPMHQVIHYQPQPQIQSPPPPPPAASISGGQRLAQEDWTKDLVQLAKQAELKKHALTLQLHTAHILSAHASLDQRVKAIQDVKEQKNKLESERARLLKCLQEVNLDRDQADLAQATLDRECDGLRAKIQVLSEGEYAIAKNDVDRLRADLGQEPLPSLQQTLEERSAAYLEERRRQGNESENTAASSGQKRPSESTPDGQSKRPRGRPKGSRNKKATS
;
A
#
# COMPACT_ATOMS: atom_id res chain seq x y z
N MET A 1 59.22 35.16 -2.43
CA MET A 1 57.98 34.75 -1.74
C MET A 1 57.09 34.04 -2.76
N SER A 2 57.28 32.73 -2.92
CA SER A 2 56.55 31.91 -3.91
C SER A 2 55.42 31.17 -3.20
N GLN A 3 54.19 31.47 -3.57
CA GLN A 3 53.00 30.76 -3.10
C GLN A 3 52.84 29.47 -3.91
N HIS A 4 52.88 28.33 -3.21
CA HIS A 4 52.66 27.01 -3.76
C HIS A 4 51.15 26.70 -3.73
N ILE A 5 50.51 26.57 -4.89
CA ILE A 5 49.10 26.22 -5.00
C ILE A 5 48.98 24.70 -5.06
N GLN A 6 48.40 24.11 -4.01
CA GLN A 6 48.08 22.69 -3.91
C GLN A 6 46.77 22.40 -4.68
N HIS A 7 46.85 21.58 -5.73
CA HIS A 7 45.67 21.05 -6.42
C HIS A 7 45.09 19.86 -5.66
N HIS A 8 43.86 20.00 -5.15
CA HIS A 8 43.06 18.90 -4.65
C HIS A 8 42.25 18.26 -5.78
N HIS A 9 42.39 16.94 -5.92
CA HIS A 9 41.70 16.09 -6.88
C HIS A 9 40.36 15.60 -6.26
N PRO A 10 39.20 15.77 -6.91
CA PRO A 10 37.94 15.22 -6.40
C PRO A 10 37.86 13.72 -6.72
N GLN A 11 37.61 12.91 -5.69
CA GLN A 11 37.35 11.49 -5.85
C GLN A 11 35.96 11.26 -6.47
N GLN A 12 35.92 10.48 -7.55
CA GLN A 12 34.71 10.03 -8.21
C GLN A 12 33.98 8.98 -7.35
N PRO A 13 32.65 9.03 -7.23
CA PRO A 13 31.88 8.03 -6.50
C PRO A 13 31.85 6.70 -7.26
N GLN A 14 32.30 5.63 -6.59
CA GLN A 14 32.20 4.25 -7.05
C GLN A 14 30.73 3.82 -7.06
N TYR A 15 30.18 3.59 -8.26
CA TYR A 15 28.83 3.03 -8.44
C TYR A 15 28.84 1.54 -8.10
N VAL A 16 28.09 1.15 -7.07
CA VAL A 16 27.83 -0.26 -6.73
C VAL A 16 26.84 -0.82 -7.74
N HIS A 17 27.32 -1.69 -8.63
CA HIS A 17 26.51 -2.43 -9.60
C HIS A 17 25.79 -3.57 -8.88
N TYR A 18 24.49 -3.41 -8.61
CA TYR A 18 23.67 -4.46 -8.00
C TYR A 18 23.13 -5.40 -9.09
N VAL A 19 23.77 -6.56 -9.24
CA VAL A 19 23.24 -7.67 -10.03
C VAL A 19 22.15 -8.37 -9.22
N GLY A 20 20.89 -8.15 -9.61
CA GLY A 20 19.73 -8.78 -8.99
C GLY A 20 19.64 -10.28 -9.28
N PRO A 21 18.93 -11.05 -8.43
CA PRO A 21 18.78 -12.49 -8.59
C PRO A 21 17.92 -12.84 -9.82
N SER A 22 18.48 -13.70 -10.67
CA SER A 22 17.81 -14.32 -11.82
C SER A 22 16.61 -15.16 -11.36
N THR A 23 15.41 -14.78 -11.79
CA THR A 23 14.18 -15.57 -11.61
C THR A 23 14.14 -16.73 -12.62
N PRO A 24 13.77 -17.95 -12.21
CA PRO A 24 13.51 -19.02 -13.15
C PRO A 24 12.12 -18.86 -13.79
N THR A 25 12.11 -19.01 -15.11
CA THR A 25 10.95 -19.15 -15.99
C THR A 25 10.17 -20.42 -15.63
N TYR A 26 8.89 -20.29 -15.28
CA TYR A 26 7.97 -21.44 -15.20
C TYR A 26 6.91 -21.33 -16.30
N ILE A 27 6.87 -22.38 -17.12
CA ILE A 27 5.99 -22.58 -18.27
C ILE A 27 4.61 -23.04 -17.77
N GLN A 28 3.59 -22.28 -18.19
CA GLN A 28 2.32 -22.70 -18.77
C GLN A 28 1.77 -24.11 -18.49
N SER A 29 0.60 -24.17 -17.84
CA SER A 29 -0.52 -25.05 -18.24
C SER A 29 -1.81 -24.70 -17.46
N VAL A 30 -2.86 -24.33 -18.20
CA VAL A 30 -4.29 -24.40 -17.81
C VAL A 30 -4.80 -25.82 -18.15
N PRO A 31 -5.83 -26.41 -17.46
CA PRO A 31 -7.22 -25.93 -17.55
C PRO A 31 -8.14 -26.12 -16.30
N VAL A 32 -9.31 -25.47 -16.39
CA VAL A 32 -10.58 -25.49 -15.59
C VAL A 32 -11.22 -26.92 -15.69
N PRO A 33 -12.06 -27.51 -14.77
CA PRO A 33 -13.32 -26.92 -14.24
C PRO A 33 -13.95 -27.44 -12.90
N MET A 34 -15.11 -26.83 -12.58
CA MET A 34 -16.32 -27.39 -11.93
C MET A 34 -16.51 -27.48 -10.39
N MET A 35 -17.62 -26.84 -9.99
CA MET A 35 -18.69 -27.24 -9.05
C MET A 35 -18.42 -27.54 -7.56
N GLY A 36 -19.31 -26.96 -6.73
CA GLY A 36 -19.79 -27.60 -5.50
C GLY A 36 -19.59 -26.80 -4.22
N ALA A 37 -20.36 -25.74 -4.02
CA ALA A 37 -20.59 -25.21 -2.67
C ALA A 37 -21.55 -26.16 -1.94
N GLN A 38 -21.02 -26.94 -0.99
CA GLN A 38 -21.78 -27.71 -0.01
C GLN A 38 -21.55 -27.07 1.38
N PRO A 39 -22.60 -26.74 2.15
CA PRO A 39 -22.45 -26.28 3.52
C PRO A 39 -22.19 -27.49 4.44
N MET A 40 -20.93 -27.66 4.86
CA MET A 40 -20.60 -28.62 5.91
C MET A 40 -21.15 -28.13 7.25
N HIS A 41 -22.12 -28.87 7.76
CA HIS A 41 -22.66 -28.73 9.10
C HIS A 41 -21.53 -28.96 10.12
N GLN A 42 -21.26 -27.98 10.98
CA GLN A 42 -20.48 -28.20 12.19
C GLN A 42 -21.30 -29.09 13.15
N VAL A 43 -20.98 -30.37 13.17
CA VAL A 43 -21.32 -31.24 14.30
C VAL A 43 -20.18 -31.14 15.29
N ILE A 44 -20.36 -30.30 16.31
CA ILE A 44 -19.52 -30.28 17.51
C ILE A 44 -19.74 -31.61 18.23
N HIS A 45 -18.89 -32.60 17.97
CA HIS A 45 -18.86 -33.83 18.74
C HIS A 45 -18.03 -33.58 20.00
N TYR A 46 -18.71 -33.31 21.12
CA TYR A 46 -18.10 -33.30 22.44
C TYR A 46 -17.59 -34.71 22.73
N GLN A 47 -16.26 -34.88 22.74
CA GLN A 47 -15.64 -36.08 23.26
C GLN A 47 -15.82 -36.07 24.79
N PRO A 48 -16.49 -37.08 25.38
CA PRO A 48 -16.65 -37.15 26.82
C PRO A 48 -15.28 -37.40 27.47
N GLN A 49 -14.97 -36.57 28.45
CA GLN A 49 -13.84 -36.71 29.36
C GLN A 49 -13.91 -38.10 30.03
N PRO A 50 -12.82 -38.90 30.10
CA PRO A 50 -12.84 -40.13 30.87
C PRO A 50 -12.96 -39.77 32.36
N GLN A 51 -14.14 -39.97 32.94
CA GLN A 51 -14.29 -39.96 34.39
C GLN A 51 -13.44 -41.09 34.97
N ILE A 52 -12.51 -40.73 35.85
CA ILE A 52 -11.80 -41.66 36.72
C ILE A 52 -12.85 -42.21 37.68
N GLN A 53 -13.40 -43.37 37.32
CA GLN A 53 -14.37 -44.09 38.13
C GLN A 53 -13.60 -44.78 39.26
N SER A 54 -13.90 -44.36 40.49
CA SER A 54 -13.41 -44.96 41.74
C SER A 54 -13.70 -46.48 41.75
N PRO A 55 -12.79 -47.32 42.28
CA PRO A 55 -13.02 -48.76 42.34
C PRO A 55 -14.22 -49.10 43.25
N PRO A 56 -15.07 -50.07 42.87
CA PRO A 56 -16.17 -50.54 43.73
C PRO A 56 -15.63 -51.33 44.95
N PRO A 57 -16.40 -51.38 46.06
CA PRO A 57 -16.04 -52.16 47.25
C PRO A 57 -16.07 -53.68 46.97
N PRO A 58 -15.29 -54.49 47.72
CA PRO A 58 -15.21 -55.93 47.51
C PRO A 58 -16.53 -56.65 47.88
N PRO A 59 -16.92 -57.71 47.16
CA PRO A 59 -18.09 -58.52 47.51
C PRO A 59 -17.84 -59.39 48.76
N PRO A 60 -18.90 -59.74 49.52
CA PRO A 60 -18.80 -60.63 50.67
C PRO A 60 -18.49 -62.07 50.24
N ALA A 61 -17.64 -62.72 51.04
CA ALA A 61 -17.25 -64.12 50.89
C ALA A 61 -18.46 -65.06 51.05
N ALA A 62 -18.83 -65.74 49.97
CA ALA A 62 -19.76 -66.87 50.00
C ALA A 62 -18.98 -68.18 49.79
N SER A 63 -18.74 -68.85 50.92
CA SER A 63 -18.74 -70.31 51.12
C SER A 63 -18.51 -71.22 49.91
N ILE A 64 -17.29 -71.77 49.89
CA ILE A 64 -16.82 -72.93 49.13
C ILE A 64 -17.50 -74.19 49.67
N SER A 65 -18.20 -74.95 48.81
CA SER A 65 -18.54 -76.36 49.08
C SER A 65 -18.86 -77.10 47.77
N GLY A 66 -17.93 -77.97 47.35
CA GLY A 66 -18.17 -79.04 46.38
C GLY A 66 -17.48 -78.88 45.02
N GLY A 67 -16.33 -79.54 44.82
CA GLY A 67 -15.74 -79.66 43.47
C GLY A 67 -14.23 -79.82 43.36
N GLN A 68 -13.55 -80.47 44.33
CA GLN A 68 -12.12 -80.77 44.21
C GLN A 68 -11.86 -81.95 43.24
N ARG A 69 -11.87 -81.64 41.94
CA ARG A 69 -11.09 -82.32 40.87
C ARG A 69 -11.24 -81.70 39.47
N LEU A 70 -12.00 -80.62 39.30
CA LEU A 70 -12.10 -79.82 38.05
C LEU A 70 -11.35 -78.48 38.10
N ALA A 71 -10.88 -78.05 39.28
CA ALA A 71 -10.23 -76.75 39.49
C ALA A 71 -8.84 -76.60 38.84
N GLN A 72 -8.20 -77.70 38.42
CA GLN A 72 -6.89 -77.65 37.78
C GLN A 72 -6.97 -77.29 36.28
N GLU A 73 -8.16 -77.29 35.67
CA GLU A 73 -8.36 -76.91 34.26
C GLU A 73 -8.86 -75.45 34.08
N ASP A 74 -9.25 -74.75 35.16
CA ASP A 74 -9.82 -73.41 35.07
C ASP A 74 -8.79 -72.28 35.15
N TRP A 75 -7.73 -72.42 35.96
CA TRP A 75 -6.66 -71.40 36.03
C TRP A 75 -5.93 -71.19 34.69
N THR A 76 -5.81 -72.26 33.90
CA THR A 76 -5.19 -72.19 32.56
C THR A 76 -6.04 -71.36 31.60
N LYS A 77 -7.38 -71.50 31.66
CA LYS A 77 -8.31 -70.69 30.85
C LYS A 77 -8.27 -69.23 31.29
N ASP A 78 -8.26 -68.97 32.59
CA ASP A 78 -8.18 -67.62 33.15
C ASP A 78 -6.88 -66.93 32.76
N LEU A 79 -5.75 -67.66 32.76
CA LEU A 79 -4.46 -67.13 32.30
C LEU A 79 -4.49 -66.76 30.81
N VAL A 80 -5.06 -67.63 29.96
CA VAL A 80 -5.22 -67.36 28.52
C VAL A 80 -6.15 -66.16 28.29
N GLN A 81 -7.25 -66.05 29.05
CA GLN A 81 -8.14 -64.89 28.98
C GLN A 81 -7.43 -63.60 29.43
N LEU A 82 -6.65 -63.65 30.50
CA LEU A 82 -5.86 -62.51 30.98
C LEU A 82 -4.85 -62.06 29.92
N ALA A 83 -4.16 -63.01 29.26
CA ALA A 83 -3.22 -62.72 28.18
C ALA A 83 -3.91 -62.06 26.99
N LYS A 84 -5.05 -62.60 26.53
CA LYS A 84 -5.87 -62.00 25.47
C LYS A 84 -6.36 -60.60 25.85
N GLN A 85 -6.77 -60.41 27.10
CA GLN A 85 -7.21 -59.11 27.61
C GLN A 85 -6.05 -58.10 27.66
N ALA A 86 -4.85 -58.53 28.02
CA ALA A 86 -3.66 -57.68 27.99
C ALA A 86 -3.28 -57.29 26.56
N GLU A 87 -3.32 -58.23 25.61
CA GLU A 87 -3.08 -57.99 24.19
C GLU A 87 -4.12 -57.03 23.59
N LEU A 88 -5.41 -57.24 23.88
CA LEU A 88 -6.48 -56.33 23.48
C LEU A 88 -6.24 -54.90 24.00
N LYS A 89 -5.87 -54.75 25.28
CA LYS A 89 -5.55 -53.45 25.87
C LYS A 89 -4.35 -52.79 25.19
N LYS A 90 -3.31 -53.55 24.85
CA LYS A 90 -2.16 -53.06 24.08
C LYS A 90 -2.59 -52.52 22.71
N HIS A 91 -3.41 -53.27 21.98
CA HIS A 91 -3.92 -52.82 20.68
C HIS A 91 -4.83 -51.60 20.79
N ALA A 92 -5.73 -51.57 21.78
CA ALA A 92 -6.60 -50.43 22.03
C ALA A 92 -5.80 -49.15 22.33
N LEU A 93 -4.76 -49.24 23.17
CA LEU A 93 -3.89 -48.12 23.46
C LEU A 93 -3.11 -47.64 22.22
N THR A 94 -2.61 -48.58 21.42
CA THR A 94 -1.91 -48.26 20.15
C THR A 94 -2.84 -47.53 19.19
N LEU A 95 -4.09 -47.98 19.06
CA LEU A 95 -5.11 -47.32 18.24
C LEU A 95 -5.44 -45.92 18.76
N GLN A 96 -5.56 -45.74 20.08
CA GLN A 96 -5.79 -44.43 20.71
C GLN A 96 -4.63 -43.46 20.41
N LEU A 97 -3.39 -43.92 20.51
CA LEU A 97 -2.21 -43.10 20.18
C LEU A 97 -2.20 -42.67 18.72
N HIS A 98 -2.45 -43.60 17.79
CA HIS A 98 -2.55 -43.27 16.37
C HIS A 98 -3.70 -42.30 16.09
N THR A 99 -4.85 -42.48 16.74
CA THR A 99 -5.99 -41.58 16.62
C THR A 99 -5.61 -40.16 17.06
N ALA A 100 -4.94 -40.01 18.21
CA ALA A 100 -4.46 -38.71 18.69
C ALA A 100 -3.47 -38.06 17.71
N HIS A 101 -2.54 -38.84 17.13
CA HIS A 101 -1.61 -38.34 16.12
C HIS A 101 -2.32 -37.87 14.84
N ILE A 102 -3.31 -38.64 14.36
CA ILE A 102 -4.11 -38.26 13.18
C ILE A 102 -4.86 -36.96 13.44
N LEU A 103 -5.51 -36.81 14.61
CA LEU A 103 -6.24 -35.60 14.96
C LEU A 103 -5.31 -34.37 15.07
N SER A 104 -4.15 -34.53 15.69
CA SER A 104 -3.14 -33.45 15.79
C SER A 104 -2.60 -33.03 14.41
N ALA A 105 -2.32 -34.01 13.54
CA ALA A 105 -1.91 -33.76 12.17
C ALA A 105 -3.02 -33.04 11.37
N HIS A 106 -4.29 -33.43 11.56
CA HIS A 106 -5.44 -32.77 10.94
C HIS A 106 -5.57 -31.31 11.35
N ALA A 107 -5.52 -31.02 12.65
CA ALA A 107 -5.59 -29.64 13.15
C ALA A 107 -4.44 -28.78 12.59
N SER A 108 -3.24 -29.35 12.49
CA SER A 108 -2.08 -28.69 11.91
C SER A 108 -2.24 -28.45 10.40
N LEU A 109 -2.85 -29.39 9.67
CA LEU A 109 -3.17 -29.23 8.25
C LEU A 109 -4.17 -28.10 8.03
N ASP A 110 -5.26 -28.08 8.79
CA ASP A 110 -6.30 -27.05 8.68
C ASP A 110 -5.75 -25.65 8.96
N GLN A 111 -4.88 -25.51 9.99
CA GLN A 111 -4.20 -24.26 10.28
C GLN A 111 -3.32 -23.80 9.09
N ARG A 112 -2.59 -24.72 8.47
CA ARG A 112 -1.73 -24.40 7.31
C ARG A 112 -2.54 -24.05 6.07
N VAL A 113 -3.65 -24.74 5.82
CA VAL A 113 -4.57 -24.44 4.71
C VAL A 113 -5.15 -23.04 4.87
N LYS A 114 -5.58 -22.67 6.07
CA LYS A 114 -6.03 -21.31 6.37
C LYS A 114 -4.94 -20.28 6.13
N ALA A 115 -3.72 -20.51 6.65
CA ALA A 115 -2.61 -19.59 6.44
C ALA A 115 -2.26 -19.42 4.95
N ILE A 116 -2.33 -20.48 4.14
CA ILE A 116 -2.15 -20.41 2.69
C ILE A 116 -3.22 -19.52 2.05
N GLN A 117 -4.47 -19.64 2.49
CA GLN A 117 -5.57 -18.82 1.98
C GLN A 117 -5.38 -17.34 2.33
N ASP A 118 -5.01 -17.04 3.57
CA ASP A 118 -4.74 -15.67 4.03
C ASP A 118 -3.61 -15.02 3.21
N VAL A 119 -2.53 -15.78 2.92
CA VAL A 119 -1.42 -15.31 2.07
C VAL A 119 -1.86 -15.08 0.62
N LYS A 120 -2.71 -15.94 0.07
CA LYS A 120 -3.27 -15.75 -1.29
C LYS A 120 -4.11 -14.48 -1.38
N GLU A 121 -4.93 -14.21 -0.38
CA GLU A 121 -5.75 -12.99 -0.35
C GLU A 121 -4.88 -11.73 -0.24
N GLN A 122 -3.86 -11.74 0.63
CA GLN A 122 -2.91 -10.64 0.75
C GLN A 122 -2.16 -10.40 -0.57
N LYS A 123 -1.73 -11.46 -1.25
CA LYS A 123 -1.10 -11.36 -2.57
C LYS A 123 -2.04 -10.70 -3.59
N ASN A 124 -3.29 -11.15 -3.69
CA ASN A 124 -4.27 -10.59 -4.61
C ASN A 124 -4.54 -9.09 -4.36
N LYS A 125 -4.59 -8.69 -3.08
CA LYS A 125 -4.73 -7.29 -2.70
C LYS A 125 -3.54 -6.45 -3.15
N LEU A 126 -2.32 -6.94 -2.94
CA LEU A 126 -1.10 -6.27 -3.39
C LEU A 126 -1.01 -6.18 -4.92
N GLU A 127 -1.44 -7.22 -5.64
CA GLU A 127 -1.49 -7.21 -7.11
C GLU A 127 -2.48 -6.18 -7.65
N SER A 128 -3.64 -6.04 -7.00
CA SER A 128 -4.64 -5.03 -7.34
C SER A 128 -4.13 -3.60 -7.09
N GLU A 129 -3.46 -3.37 -5.95
CA GLU A 129 -2.82 -2.07 -5.67
C GLU A 129 -1.68 -1.75 -6.64
N ARG A 130 -0.86 -2.74 -6.99
CA ARG A 130 0.18 -2.59 -8.02
C ARG A 130 -0.44 -2.18 -9.36
N ALA A 131 -1.51 -2.83 -9.79
CA ALA A 131 -2.21 -2.49 -11.03
C ALA A 131 -2.79 -1.05 -10.98
N ARG A 132 -3.40 -0.67 -9.85
CA ARG A 132 -3.92 0.69 -9.63
C ARG A 132 -2.82 1.75 -9.73
N LEU A 133 -1.70 1.53 -9.04
CA LEU A 133 -0.57 2.47 -9.04
C LEU A 133 0.09 2.60 -10.42
N LEU A 134 0.21 1.50 -11.17
CA LEU A 134 0.71 1.54 -12.54
C LEU A 134 -0.19 2.38 -13.45
N LYS A 135 -1.52 2.26 -13.29
CA LYS A 135 -2.47 3.09 -14.02
C LYS A 135 -2.32 4.57 -13.68
N CYS A 136 -2.23 4.92 -12.39
CA CYS A 136 -2.01 6.31 -11.98
C CYS A 136 -0.68 6.87 -12.51
N LEU A 137 0.39 6.08 -12.54
CA LEU A 137 1.66 6.50 -13.11
C LEU A 137 1.56 6.75 -14.62
N GLN A 138 0.81 5.91 -15.33
CA GLN A 138 0.54 6.10 -16.76
C GLN A 138 -0.21 7.42 -17.01
N GLU A 139 -1.23 7.72 -16.19
CA GLU A 139 -1.99 8.98 -16.27
C GLU A 139 -1.08 10.20 -16.05
N VAL A 140 -0.25 10.19 -15.00
CA VAL A 140 0.71 11.29 -14.72
C VAL A 140 1.71 11.49 -15.86
N ASN A 141 2.21 10.41 -16.46
CA ASN A 141 3.11 10.53 -17.60
C ASN A 141 2.41 11.15 -18.82
N LEU A 142 1.16 10.76 -19.08
CA LEU A 142 0.36 11.33 -20.16
C LEU A 142 0.09 12.82 -19.94
N ASP A 143 -0.26 13.22 -18.73
CA ASP A 143 -0.48 14.62 -18.37
C ASP A 143 0.81 15.45 -18.50
N ARG A 144 1.97 14.89 -18.12
CA ARG A 144 3.28 15.51 -18.34
C ARG A 144 3.54 15.72 -19.83
N ASP A 145 3.35 14.69 -20.65
CA ASP A 145 3.60 14.78 -22.09
C ASP A 145 2.66 15.81 -22.75
N GLN A 146 1.41 15.93 -22.27
CA GLN A 146 0.50 16.99 -22.69
C GLN A 146 0.98 18.38 -22.28
N ALA A 147 1.47 18.54 -21.05
CA ALA A 147 2.03 19.80 -20.55
C ALA A 147 3.26 20.22 -21.35
N ASP A 148 4.16 19.29 -21.67
CA ASP A 148 5.35 19.53 -22.48
C ASP A 148 4.97 20.00 -23.90
N LEU A 149 3.94 19.38 -24.51
CA LEU A 149 3.43 19.79 -25.81
C LEU A 149 2.80 21.19 -25.78
N ALA A 150 2.02 21.49 -24.73
CA ALA A 150 1.42 22.81 -24.53
C ALA A 150 2.49 23.89 -24.32
N GLN A 151 3.51 23.60 -23.51
CA GLN A 151 4.64 24.50 -23.30
C GLN A 151 5.38 24.78 -24.61
N ALA A 152 5.73 23.73 -25.37
CA ALA A 152 6.41 23.90 -26.65
C ALA A 152 5.59 24.71 -27.67
N THR A 153 4.26 24.65 -27.58
CA THR A 153 3.35 25.45 -28.41
C THR A 153 3.40 26.92 -28.00
N LEU A 154 3.26 27.20 -26.70
CA LEU A 154 3.33 28.55 -26.15
C LEU A 154 4.70 29.21 -26.38
N ASP A 155 5.79 28.46 -26.28
CA ASP A 155 7.14 28.96 -26.55
C ASP A 155 7.27 29.44 -28.01
N ARG A 156 6.79 28.64 -28.97
CA ARG A 156 6.78 29.05 -30.40
C ARG A 156 5.90 30.27 -30.65
N GLU A 157 4.75 30.35 -30.00
CA GLU A 157 3.87 31.52 -30.11
C GLU A 157 4.52 32.77 -29.52
N CYS A 158 5.18 32.64 -28.36
CA CYS A 158 5.94 33.73 -27.74
C CYS A 158 7.08 34.21 -28.64
N ASP A 159 7.85 33.29 -29.23
CA ASP A 159 8.93 33.62 -30.16
C ASP A 159 8.38 34.32 -31.41
N GLY A 160 7.26 33.83 -31.96
CA GLY A 160 6.56 34.46 -33.08
C GLY A 160 6.09 35.88 -32.76
N LEU A 161 5.52 36.09 -31.58
CA LEU A 161 5.09 37.42 -31.12
C LEU A 161 6.28 38.35 -30.88
N ARG A 162 7.37 37.87 -30.28
CA ARG A 162 8.61 38.65 -30.10
C ARG A 162 9.18 39.09 -31.44
N ALA A 163 9.28 38.17 -32.41
CA ALA A 163 9.74 38.48 -33.76
C ALA A 163 8.83 39.53 -34.43
N LYS A 164 7.50 39.40 -34.31
CA LYS A 164 6.54 40.36 -34.86
C LYS A 164 6.69 41.75 -34.22
N ILE A 165 6.85 41.82 -32.89
CA ILE A 165 7.08 43.07 -32.17
C ILE A 165 8.36 43.72 -32.67
N GLN A 166 9.44 42.95 -32.84
CA GLN A 166 10.72 43.45 -33.33
C GLN A 166 10.57 44.06 -34.74
N VAL A 167 9.94 43.33 -35.67
CA VAL A 167 9.71 43.81 -37.05
C VAL A 167 8.91 45.12 -37.06
N LEU A 168 7.83 45.19 -36.28
CA LEU A 168 7.01 46.41 -36.22
C LEU A 168 7.76 47.58 -35.58
N SER A 169 8.53 47.32 -34.52
CA SER A 169 9.23 48.35 -33.75
C SER A 169 10.39 48.95 -34.55
N GLU A 170 11.14 48.13 -35.29
CA GLU A 170 12.30 48.56 -36.10
C GLU A 170 11.89 49.07 -37.49
N GLY A 171 10.73 48.64 -38.01
CA GLY A 171 10.23 48.99 -39.33
C GLY A 171 9.32 50.21 -39.32
N GLU A 172 8.03 49.97 -39.59
CA GLU A 172 7.03 51.02 -39.83
C GLU A 172 6.86 51.99 -38.66
N TYR A 173 6.91 51.48 -37.42
CA TYR A 173 6.76 52.32 -36.23
C TYR A 173 7.92 53.33 -36.10
N ALA A 174 9.17 52.90 -36.28
CA ALA A 174 10.33 53.78 -36.17
C ALA A 174 10.30 54.91 -37.21
N ILE A 175 9.92 54.58 -38.46
CA ILE A 175 9.78 55.57 -39.54
C ILE A 175 8.71 56.59 -39.16
N ALA A 176 7.51 56.11 -38.78
CA ALA A 176 6.40 56.99 -38.39
C ALA A 176 6.74 57.87 -37.18
N LYS A 177 7.43 57.31 -36.17
CA LYS A 177 7.86 58.06 -34.99
C LYS A 177 8.82 59.20 -35.38
N ASN A 178 9.82 58.90 -36.20
CA ASN A 178 10.80 59.89 -36.64
C ASN A 178 10.15 61.04 -37.42
N ASP A 179 9.18 60.73 -38.30
CA ASP A 179 8.44 61.76 -39.05
C ASP A 179 7.58 62.62 -38.12
N VAL A 180 6.91 62.03 -37.13
CA VAL A 180 6.13 62.78 -36.12
C VAL A 180 7.02 63.66 -35.26
N ASP A 181 8.16 63.14 -34.78
CA ASP A 181 9.10 63.91 -33.97
C ASP A 181 9.72 65.07 -34.77
N ARG A 182 9.99 64.88 -36.08
CA ARG A 182 10.42 65.97 -36.97
C ARG A 182 9.36 67.06 -37.07
N LEU A 183 8.10 66.70 -37.33
CA LEU A 183 6.99 67.65 -37.41
C LEU A 183 6.75 68.39 -36.08
N ARG A 184 6.92 67.70 -34.95
CA ARG A 184 6.84 68.32 -33.62
C ARG A 184 7.96 69.31 -33.38
N ALA A 185 9.18 68.98 -33.79
CA ALA A 185 10.31 69.90 -33.71
C ALA A 185 10.07 71.17 -34.54
N ASP A 186 9.52 71.06 -35.74
CA ASP A 186 9.16 72.21 -36.60
C ASP A 186 8.09 73.11 -35.94
N LEU A 187 7.22 72.54 -35.10
CA LEU A 187 6.20 73.26 -34.32
C LEU A 187 6.67 73.70 -32.92
N GLY A 188 7.92 73.43 -32.55
CA GLY A 188 8.47 73.75 -31.22
C GLY A 188 7.92 72.88 -30.07
N GLN A 189 7.42 71.68 -30.37
CA GLN A 189 6.93 70.71 -29.39
C GLN A 189 8.00 69.66 -29.05
N GLU A 190 7.94 69.11 -27.83
CA GLU A 190 8.82 68.03 -27.37
C GLU A 190 8.54 66.71 -28.12
N PRO A 191 9.57 65.88 -28.41
CA PRO A 191 9.39 64.57 -29.03
C PRO A 191 8.48 63.65 -28.20
N LEU A 192 7.89 62.67 -28.87
CA LEU A 192 7.07 61.65 -28.22
C LEU A 192 7.89 60.73 -27.31
N PRO A 193 7.28 60.26 -26.20
CA PRO A 193 7.90 59.27 -25.32
C PRO A 193 8.24 57.98 -26.08
N SER A 194 9.23 57.25 -25.58
CA SER A 194 9.68 56.03 -26.24
C SER A 194 8.64 54.91 -26.17
N LEU A 195 8.62 54.04 -27.17
CA LEU A 195 7.78 52.83 -27.15
C LEU A 195 8.07 51.97 -25.92
N GLN A 196 9.34 51.87 -25.55
CA GLN A 196 9.81 51.11 -24.40
C GLN A 196 9.19 51.65 -23.09
N GLN A 197 9.19 52.96 -22.88
CA GLN A 197 8.55 53.58 -21.73
C GLN A 197 7.05 53.27 -21.65
N THR A 198 6.35 53.33 -22.79
CA THR A 198 4.91 53.01 -22.85
C THR A 198 4.64 51.52 -22.54
N LEU A 199 5.51 50.62 -22.99
CA LEU A 199 5.41 49.19 -22.70
C LEU A 199 5.68 48.89 -21.21
N GLU A 200 6.67 49.56 -20.61
CA GLU A 200 7.00 49.41 -19.20
C GLU A 200 5.83 49.86 -18.31
N GLU A 201 5.22 51.02 -18.60
CA GLU A 201 4.03 51.52 -17.90
C GLU A 201 2.86 50.53 -18.01
N ARG A 202 2.62 49.97 -19.21
CA ARG A 202 1.60 48.93 -19.42
C ARG A 202 1.90 47.65 -18.64
N SER A 203 3.17 47.22 -18.61
CA SER A 203 3.58 46.02 -17.88
C SER A 203 3.42 46.19 -16.37
N ALA A 204 3.73 47.38 -15.83
CA ALA A 204 3.53 47.72 -14.43
C ALA A 204 2.04 47.69 -14.07
N ALA A 205 1.19 48.28 -14.91
CA ALA A 205 -0.26 48.26 -14.71
C ALA A 205 -0.83 46.82 -14.75
N TYR A 206 -0.35 45.96 -15.65
CA TYR A 206 -0.78 44.56 -15.70
C TYR A 206 -0.36 43.78 -14.44
N LEU A 207 0.87 43.98 -13.96
CA LEU A 207 1.35 43.34 -12.72
C LEU A 207 0.60 43.84 -11.49
N GLU A 208 0.22 45.11 -11.45
CA GLU A 208 -0.63 45.68 -10.41
C GLU A 208 -2.04 45.08 -10.44
N GLU A 209 -2.65 44.99 -11.63
CA GLU A 209 -3.96 44.36 -11.81
C GLU A 209 -3.95 42.88 -11.42
N ARG A 210 -2.91 42.14 -11.79
CA ARG A 210 -2.75 40.73 -11.40
C ARG A 210 -2.59 40.58 -9.89
N ARG A 211 -1.85 41.49 -9.22
CA ARG A 211 -1.75 41.51 -7.75
C ARG A 211 -3.11 41.80 -7.10
N ARG A 212 -3.90 42.71 -7.67
CA ARG A 212 -5.25 43.05 -7.20
C ARG A 212 -6.19 41.84 -7.28
N GLN A 213 -6.23 41.16 -8.42
CA GLN A 213 -7.09 39.99 -8.64
C GLN A 213 -6.64 38.76 -7.82
N GLY A 214 -5.33 38.57 -7.64
CA GLY A 214 -4.81 37.49 -6.79
C GLY A 214 -5.24 37.62 -5.32
N ASN A 215 -5.37 38.85 -4.82
CA ASN A 215 -5.73 39.12 -3.42
C ASN A 215 -7.24 38.92 -3.14
N GLU A 216 -8.11 38.99 -4.16
CA GLU A 216 -9.55 38.69 -4.00
C GLU A 216 -9.83 37.17 -3.91
N SER A 217 -8.98 36.34 -4.55
CA SER A 217 -9.13 34.88 -4.55
C SER A 217 -8.65 34.22 -3.26
N GLU A 218 -7.66 34.79 -2.55
CA GLU A 218 -7.23 34.27 -1.24
C GLU A 218 -8.24 34.61 -0.12
N ASN A 219 -8.98 35.71 -0.23
CA ASN A 219 -9.97 36.11 0.79
C ASN A 219 -11.30 35.35 0.72
N THR A 220 -11.60 34.65 -0.38
CA THR A 220 -12.78 33.78 -0.52
C THR A 220 -12.49 32.31 -0.19
N ALA A 221 -11.23 31.87 -0.26
CA ALA A 221 -10.84 30.49 0.07
C ALA A 221 -10.80 30.18 1.59
N ALA A 222 -10.86 31.21 2.46
CA ALA A 222 -10.96 31.02 3.91
C ALA A 222 -12.40 30.82 4.43
N SER A 223 -13.43 30.94 3.57
CA SER A 223 -14.85 30.91 3.98
C SER A 223 -15.68 29.76 3.38
N SER A 224 -15.18 29.05 2.37
CA SER A 224 -15.91 27.92 1.77
C SER A 224 -15.38 26.57 2.24
N GLY A 225 -15.79 26.19 3.46
CA GLY A 225 -15.85 24.79 3.88
C GLY A 225 -16.87 24.02 3.02
N GLN A 226 -16.51 23.73 1.78
CA GLN A 226 -17.39 23.08 0.80
C GLN A 226 -17.28 21.56 0.96
N LYS A 227 -18.26 21.01 1.67
CA LYS A 227 -18.56 19.57 1.75
C LYS A 227 -18.72 19.00 0.33
N ARG A 228 -17.91 18.01 -0.03
CA ARG A 228 -18.17 17.13 -1.18
C ARG A 228 -19.46 16.33 -0.94
N PRO A 229 -20.30 16.09 -1.95
CA PRO A 229 -21.45 15.21 -1.83
C PRO A 229 -20.95 13.75 -1.83
N SER A 230 -21.18 13.03 -0.72
CA SER A 230 -20.97 11.59 -0.64
C SER A 230 -22.26 10.88 -1.01
N GLU A 231 -22.20 10.00 -1.99
CA GLU A 231 -23.30 9.10 -2.32
C GLU A 231 -23.01 7.70 -1.76
N SER A 232 -23.94 7.25 -0.91
CA SER A 232 -24.26 5.86 -0.54
C SER A 232 -23.21 4.99 0.20
N THR A 233 -23.50 4.64 1.46
CA THR A 233 -23.73 3.27 2.01
C THR A 233 -23.78 3.34 3.56
N PRO A 234 -24.71 2.64 4.25
CA PRO A 234 -24.95 2.81 5.69
C PRO A 234 -24.01 1.95 6.57
N ASP A 235 -24.07 2.26 7.87
CA ASP A 235 -23.48 1.60 9.04
C ASP A 235 -22.03 1.96 9.45
N GLY A 236 -21.89 2.41 10.70
CA GLY A 236 -20.68 2.21 11.49
C GLY A 236 -19.87 3.45 11.89
N GLN A 237 -20.19 3.98 13.06
CA GLN A 237 -19.25 4.54 14.07
C GLN A 237 -18.52 5.88 13.79
N SER A 238 -19.05 6.90 14.45
CA SER A 238 -18.41 8.18 14.74
C SER A 238 -17.09 8.05 15.52
N LYS A 239 -15.95 8.41 14.91
CA LYS A 239 -14.74 8.80 15.64
C LYS A 239 -14.30 10.20 15.25
N ARG A 240 -14.37 11.10 16.23
CA ARG A 240 -14.00 12.51 16.16
C ARG A 240 -12.51 12.65 15.80
N PRO A 241 -12.11 13.59 14.92
CA PRO A 241 -10.70 13.92 14.73
C PRO A 241 -10.22 14.71 15.95
N ARG A 242 -9.42 14.08 16.82
CA ARG A 242 -8.73 14.78 17.90
C ARG A 242 -7.66 15.68 17.28
N GLY A 243 -7.91 16.98 17.36
CA GLY A 243 -7.01 18.03 16.94
C GLY A 243 -5.61 17.85 17.52
N ARG A 244 -4.64 18.11 16.66
CA ARG A 244 -3.23 18.30 16.95
C ARG A 244 -3.06 19.51 17.88
N PRO A 245 -2.48 19.36 19.09
CA PRO A 245 -1.97 20.51 19.82
C PRO A 245 -0.54 20.82 19.37
N LYS A 246 -0.29 22.11 19.19
CA LYS A 246 0.98 22.75 18.88
C LYS A 246 2.01 22.60 20.02
N GLY A 247 3.29 22.69 19.66
CA GLY A 247 4.41 23.00 20.57
C GLY A 247 5.43 21.87 20.63
N SER A 248 6.53 21.93 19.88
CA SER A 248 7.77 22.64 20.25
C SER A 248 8.31 22.25 21.63
N ARG A 249 9.36 21.43 21.63
CA ARG A 249 10.51 21.59 22.53
C ARG A 249 11.71 20.79 22.00
N ASN A 250 12.56 21.48 21.26
CA ASN A 250 13.97 21.14 21.22
C ASN A 250 14.52 21.35 22.64
N LYS A 251 15.16 20.33 23.21
CA LYS A 251 16.16 20.52 24.28
C LYS A 251 17.49 19.97 23.78
N LYS A 252 18.34 20.89 23.32
CA LYS A 252 19.78 20.80 23.53
C LYS A 252 20.07 21.37 24.93
N ALA A 253 20.82 20.64 25.75
CA ALA A 253 21.79 21.11 26.76
C ALA A 253 22.13 19.92 27.68
N THR A 254 23.27 19.28 27.45
CA THR A 254 24.49 19.28 28.29
C THR A 254 24.45 18.33 29.49
N SER A 255 25.23 17.26 29.43
CA SER A 255 26.44 17.11 30.24
C SER A 255 27.42 16.16 29.57
#